data_AF-A0A380EM27-F1
#
_entry.id   AF-A0A380EM27-F1
#
_cell.length_a   1.000
_cell.length_b   1.000
_cell.length_c   1.000
_cell.angle_alpha   90.00
_cell.angle_beta   90.00
_cell.angle_gamma   90.00
#
_symmetry.space_group_name_H-M   'P 1'
#
loop_
_entity.id
_entity.type
_entity.pdbx_description
1 polymer ?
#
loop_
_entity_poly.entity_id
_entity_poly.type
_entity_poly.pdbx_seq_one_letter_code
_entity_poly.pdbx_strand_id
1 'polypeptide(L)'
;METGTDVTSKVTVEIGSIEGHNNTNKVEPHAGQRAVLKYKLKFENGLHQGDYFDFTLSNNVNTHGVSTARKVPEIKNGSVVMATGEVLEGGKIRYTFTNDIEDKVDVTAELEINLFIDPKLYKLMEIKL
;
A
#
# COMPACT_ATOMS: atom_id res chain seq x y z
N MET A 1 -8.50 -11.67 -20.18
CA MET A 1 -9.08 -12.05 -18.88
C MET A 1 -7.90 -12.11 -17.93
N GLU A 2 -7.89 -11.31 -16.87
CA GLU A 2 -6.91 -11.52 -15.80
C GLU A 2 -7.33 -12.79 -15.06
N THR A 3 -6.48 -13.81 -15.09
CA THR A 3 -6.82 -15.20 -14.73
C THR A 3 -6.52 -15.56 -13.28
N GLY A 4 -6.04 -14.61 -12.48
CA GLY A 4 -5.65 -14.89 -11.10
C GLY A 4 -6.79 -14.80 -10.10
N THR A 5 -6.52 -15.32 -8.90
CA THR A 5 -7.48 -15.43 -7.81
C THR A 5 -7.17 -14.46 -6.67
N ASP A 6 -8.20 -14.10 -5.91
CA ASP A 6 -8.02 -13.35 -4.67
C ASP A 6 -7.38 -14.24 -3.60
N VAL A 7 -6.15 -13.90 -3.22
CA VAL A 7 -5.35 -14.61 -2.22
C VAL A 7 -5.11 -13.74 -0.99
N THR A 8 -5.95 -12.73 -0.73
CA THR A 8 -5.81 -11.85 0.45
C THR A 8 -5.74 -12.64 1.75
N SER A 9 -6.48 -13.75 1.87
CA SER A 9 -6.44 -14.62 3.04
C SER A 9 -5.12 -15.37 3.23
N LYS A 10 -4.27 -15.46 2.19
CA LYS A 10 -2.94 -16.08 2.22
C LYS A 10 -1.82 -15.10 2.57
N VAL A 11 -2.17 -13.85 2.88
CA VAL A 11 -1.20 -12.81 3.26
C VAL A 11 -1.29 -12.53 4.75
N THR A 12 -0.16 -12.66 5.44
CA THR A 12 -0.03 -12.34 6.85
C THR A 12 0.83 -11.09 7.03
N VAL A 13 0.35 -10.13 7.80
CA VAL A 13 1.14 -8.99 8.25
C VAL A 13 1.94 -9.40 9.48
N GLU A 14 3.24 -9.69 9.33
CA GLU A 14 4.12 -10.02 10.45
C GLU A 14 4.44 -8.78 11.30
N ILE A 15 4.65 -7.64 10.65
CA ILE A 15 4.91 -6.35 11.28
C ILE A 15 4.13 -5.29 10.53
N GLY A 16 3.42 -4.42 11.24
CA GLY A 16 2.76 -3.27 10.67
C GLY A 16 2.91 -2.04 11.56
N SER A 17 3.36 -0.92 10.98
CA SER A 17 3.38 0.38 11.63
C SER A 17 2.94 1.49 10.69
N ILE A 18 2.40 2.55 11.28
CA ILE A 18 2.20 3.83 10.61
C ILE A 18 2.93 4.87 11.44
N GLU A 19 3.83 5.59 10.79
CA GLU A 19 4.68 6.60 11.42
C GLU A 19 4.40 7.96 10.78
N GLY A 20 4.30 9.01 11.59
CA GLY A 20 4.25 10.38 11.10
C GLY A 20 5.62 10.87 10.65
N HIS A 21 5.74 12.18 10.43
CA HIS A 21 6.99 12.76 9.95
C HIS A 21 8.12 12.54 10.97
N ASN A 22 9.29 12.09 10.52
CA ASN A 22 10.46 11.77 11.36
C ASN A 22 10.14 10.84 12.55
N ASN A 23 9.31 9.81 12.30
CA ASN A 23 8.88 8.82 13.30
C ASN A 23 8.15 9.43 14.50
N THR A 24 7.48 10.57 14.30
CA THR A 24 6.63 11.21 15.30
C THR A 24 5.18 10.80 15.12
N ASN A 25 4.31 11.21 16.05
CA ASN A 25 2.85 11.05 15.93
C ASN A 25 2.17 12.25 15.24
N LYS A 26 2.93 13.10 14.55
CA LYS A 26 2.43 14.34 13.92
C LYS A 26 2.71 14.34 12.42
N VAL A 27 1.77 14.89 11.66
CA VAL A 27 1.93 15.23 10.25
C VAL A 27 1.39 16.64 10.06
N GLU A 28 2.18 17.51 9.44
CA GLU A 28 1.79 18.86 9.03
C GLU A 28 1.71 18.93 7.49
N PRO A 29 0.53 18.68 6.88
CA PRO A 29 0.42 18.58 5.42
C PRO A 29 0.82 19.86 4.69
N HIS A 30 0.54 21.03 5.28
CA HIS A 30 0.92 22.33 4.73
C HIS A 30 2.44 22.59 4.77
N ALA A 31 3.18 21.85 5.59
CA ALA A 31 4.64 21.85 5.59
C ALA A 31 5.24 20.77 4.65
N GLY A 32 4.41 20.16 3.80
CA GLY A 32 4.83 19.09 2.88
C GLY A 32 5.13 17.76 3.58
N GLN A 33 4.72 17.60 4.83
CA GLN A 33 4.94 16.37 5.59
C GLN A 33 3.92 15.29 5.20
N ARG A 34 4.30 14.03 5.50
CA ARG A 34 3.52 12.83 5.22
C ARG A 34 3.72 11.79 6.32
N ALA A 35 2.79 10.86 6.42
CA ALA A 35 2.98 9.62 7.16
C ALA A 35 3.58 8.55 6.25
N VAL A 36 4.04 7.46 6.84
CA VAL A 36 4.61 6.30 6.17
C VAL A 36 4.00 5.04 6.77
N LEU A 37 3.37 4.23 5.92
CA LEU A 37 2.96 2.87 6.24
C LEU A 37 4.13 1.93 5.99
N LYS A 38 4.45 1.07 6.96
CA LYS A 38 5.46 0.03 6.84
C LYS A 38 4.83 -1.32 7.14
N TYR A 39 4.96 -2.26 6.22
CA TYR A 39 4.59 -3.65 6.40
C TYR A 39 5.78 -4.57 6.19
N LYS A 40 5.87 -5.59 7.04
CA LYS A 40 6.54 -6.85 6.75
C LYS A 40 5.45 -7.90 6.50
N LEU A 41 5.38 -8.39 5.27
CA LEU A 41 4.39 -9.34 4.82
C LEU A 41 5.01 -10.73 4.69
N LYS A 42 4.22 -11.75 5.02
CA LYS A 42 4.51 -13.15 4.72
C LYS A 42 3.39 -13.72 3.86
N PHE A 43 3.77 -14.52 2.88
CA PHE A 43 2.85 -15.14 1.93
C PHE A 43 2.86 -16.66 2.10
N GLU A 44 1.69 -17.29 2.04
CA GLU A 44 1.63 -18.75 1.90
C GLU A 44 2.22 -19.21 0.56
N ASN A 45 2.63 -20.48 0.50
CA ASN A 45 3.18 -21.08 -0.72
C ASN A 45 2.07 -21.35 -1.77
N GLY A 46 2.48 -21.60 -3.01
CA GLY A 46 1.54 -21.94 -4.09
C GLY A 46 0.70 -20.75 -4.53
N LEU A 47 1.37 -19.61 -4.72
CA LEU A 47 0.83 -18.44 -5.40
C LEU A 47 1.26 -18.48 -6.86
N HIS A 48 0.42 -17.95 -7.73
CA HIS A 48 0.64 -17.99 -9.16
C HIS A 48 0.62 -16.59 -9.77
N GLN A 49 1.14 -16.48 -11.00
CA GLN A 49 1.04 -15.25 -11.77
C GLN A 49 -0.41 -14.77 -11.86
N GLY A 50 -0.64 -13.50 -11.56
CA GLY A 50 -1.94 -12.86 -11.65
C GLY A 50 -2.80 -13.00 -10.40
N ASP A 51 -2.48 -13.91 -9.47
CA ASP A 51 -3.09 -13.90 -8.14
C ASP A 51 -2.88 -12.51 -7.51
N TYR A 52 -3.82 -12.07 -6.70
CA TYR A 52 -3.76 -10.73 -6.12
C TYR A 52 -4.20 -10.71 -4.66
N PHE A 53 -3.70 -9.74 -3.92
CA PHE A 53 -4.18 -9.43 -2.58
C PHE A 53 -4.52 -7.96 -2.44
N ASP A 54 -5.49 -7.70 -1.57
CA ASP A 54 -6.05 -6.37 -1.37
C ASP A 54 -5.92 -5.91 0.10
N PHE A 55 -5.69 -4.62 0.30
CA PHE A 55 -5.92 -3.96 1.58
C PHE A 55 -6.50 -2.56 1.35
N THR A 56 -7.14 -1.98 2.36
CA THR A 56 -7.83 -0.69 2.22
C THR A 56 -7.23 0.33 3.16
N LEU A 57 -6.88 1.49 2.62
CA LEU A 57 -6.48 2.66 3.42
C LEU A 57 -7.74 3.39 3.89
N SER A 58 -7.69 3.96 5.10
CA SER A 58 -8.76 4.84 5.57
C SER A 58 -8.84 6.11 4.71
N ASN A 59 -10.06 6.61 4.48
CA ASN A 59 -10.29 7.72 3.55
C ASN A 59 -9.55 9.02 3.88
N ASN A 60 -9.12 9.22 5.14
CA ASN A 60 -8.36 10.38 5.59
C ASN A 60 -6.94 10.48 4.99
N VAL A 61 -6.47 9.43 4.30
CA VAL A 61 -5.17 9.40 3.64
C VAL A 61 -5.27 8.86 2.21
N ASN A 62 -4.29 9.20 1.38
CA ASN A 62 -4.08 8.62 0.05
C ASN A 62 -2.58 8.46 -0.24
N THR A 63 -2.24 7.83 -1.37
CA THR A 63 -0.85 7.53 -1.75
C THR A 63 -0.23 8.53 -2.73
N HIS A 64 -0.98 9.56 -3.14
CA HIS A 64 -0.58 10.45 -4.24
C HIS A 64 -0.41 11.92 -3.82
N GLY A 65 -0.97 12.35 -2.69
CA GLY A 65 -0.97 13.74 -2.27
C GLY A 65 -1.55 14.64 -3.36
N VAL A 66 -0.78 15.63 -3.80
CA VAL A 66 -1.16 16.56 -4.89
C VAL A 66 -0.95 15.99 -6.30
N SER A 67 -0.33 14.81 -6.42
CA SER A 67 -0.08 14.16 -7.72
C SER A 67 -1.37 13.63 -8.33
N THR A 68 -1.45 13.68 -9.66
CA THR A 68 -2.50 13.00 -10.44
C THR A 68 -2.19 11.52 -10.67
N ALA A 69 -0.91 11.12 -10.58
CA ALA A 69 -0.49 9.74 -10.71
C ALA A 69 -0.76 8.96 -9.41
N ARG A 70 -1.53 7.88 -9.53
CA ARG A 70 -1.83 6.96 -8.43
C ARG A 70 -0.91 5.75 -8.53
N LYS A 71 0.25 5.82 -7.87
CA LYS A 71 1.23 4.73 -7.88
C LYS A 71 1.57 4.32 -6.45
N VAL A 72 1.78 3.03 -6.26
CA VAL A 72 2.37 2.42 -5.07
C VAL A 72 3.66 1.73 -5.50
N PRO A 73 4.64 1.53 -4.60
CA PRO A 73 5.89 0.86 -4.95
C PRO A 73 5.63 -0.59 -5.38
N GLU A 74 6.56 -1.16 -6.13
CA GLU A 74 6.57 -2.60 -6.41
C GLU A 74 7.01 -3.38 -5.17
N ILE A 75 6.52 -4.61 -5.02
CA ILE A 75 7.08 -5.55 -4.04
C ILE A 75 8.24 -6.29 -4.73
N LYS A 76 9.42 -6.21 -4.12
CA LYS A 76 10.65 -6.80 -4.67
C LYS A 76 11.29 -7.81 -3.73
N ASN A 77 11.89 -8.85 -4.31
CA ASN A 77 12.85 -9.71 -3.63
C ASN A 77 14.23 -9.48 -4.29
N GLY A 78 15.07 -8.67 -3.64
CA GLY A 78 16.27 -8.12 -4.27
C GLY A 78 15.91 -7.23 -5.47
N SER A 79 16.38 -7.59 -6.65
CA SER A 79 16.08 -6.87 -7.90
C SER A 79 14.84 -7.41 -8.64
N VAL A 80 14.24 -8.50 -8.16
CA VAL A 80 13.13 -9.19 -8.83
C VAL A 80 11.80 -8.60 -8.36
N VAL A 81 10.93 -8.23 -9.32
CA VAL A 81 9.58 -7.72 -9.05
C VAL A 81 8.66 -8.90 -8.80
N MET A 82 8.21 -9.07 -7.56
CA MET A 82 7.31 -10.17 -7.16
C MET A 82 5.84 -9.80 -7.35
N ALA A 83 5.49 -8.53 -7.17
CA ALA A 83 4.14 -8.03 -7.41
C ALA A 83 4.16 -6.54 -7.78
N THR A 84 3.22 -6.13 -8.63
CA THR A 84 2.98 -4.74 -8.98
C THR A 84 1.69 -4.26 -8.31
N GLY A 85 1.68 -3.02 -7.84
CA GLY A 85 0.54 -2.48 -7.11
C GLY A 85 -0.22 -1.40 -7.86
N GLU A 86 -1.52 -1.35 -7.65
CA GLU A 86 -2.43 -0.33 -8.18
C GLU A 86 -3.37 0.22 -7.09
N VAL A 87 -3.84 1.45 -7.31
CA VAL A 87 -4.81 2.10 -6.44
C VAL A 87 -6.17 2.03 -7.13
N LEU A 88 -7.06 1.24 -6.56
CA LEU A 88 -8.45 1.09 -6.99
C LEU A 88 -9.35 2.14 -6.32
N GLU A 89 -10.64 2.10 -6.65
CA GLU A 89 -11.64 2.98 -6.03
C GLU A 89 -11.73 2.77 -4.51
N GLY A 90 -12.13 3.82 -3.79
CA GLY A 90 -12.37 3.74 -2.33
C GLY A 90 -11.13 3.55 -1.48
N GLY A 91 -9.93 3.86 -1.99
CA GLY A 91 -8.68 3.73 -1.23
C GLY A 91 -8.18 2.28 -1.13
N LYS A 92 -8.76 1.38 -1.90
CA LYS A 92 -8.33 -0.02 -2.01
C LYS A 92 -7.02 -0.09 -2.79
N ILE A 93 -6.03 -0.76 -2.23
CA ILE A 93 -4.74 -1.04 -2.85
C ILE A 93 -4.71 -2.52 -3.20
N ARG A 94 -4.42 -2.82 -4.47
CA ARG A 94 -4.28 -4.18 -4.99
C ARG A 94 -2.85 -4.42 -5.38
N TYR A 95 -2.29 -5.56 -4.99
CA TYR A 95 -1.03 -6.06 -5.52
C TYR A 95 -1.30 -7.35 -6.29
N THR A 96 -0.81 -7.41 -7.52
CA THR A 96 -0.93 -8.56 -8.42
C THR A 96 0.43 -9.20 -8.60
N PHE A 97 0.54 -10.49 -8.31
CA PHE A 97 1.80 -11.23 -8.40
C PHE A 97 2.25 -11.41 -9.85
N THR A 98 3.55 -11.26 -10.07
CA THR A 98 4.20 -11.54 -11.36
C THR A 98 4.44 -13.04 -11.52
N ASN A 99 4.99 -13.45 -12.66
CA ASN A 99 5.45 -14.83 -12.87
C ASN A 99 6.62 -15.23 -11.95
N ASP A 100 7.33 -14.29 -11.34
CA ASP A 100 8.45 -14.59 -10.44
C ASP A 100 8.02 -15.20 -9.11
N ILE A 101 6.72 -15.18 -8.77
CA ILE A 101 6.19 -15.81 -7.56
C ILE A 101 6.09 -17.34 -7.64
N GLU A 102 6.10 -17.88 -8.87
CA GLU A 102 5.87 -19.30 -9.12
C GLU A 102 6.91 -20.17 -8.40
N ASP A 103 6.46 -21.28 -7.80
CA ASP A 103 7.27 -22.24 -7.04
C ASP A 103 8.09 -21.65 -5.87
N LYS A 104 7.87 -20.38 -5.49
CA LYS A 104 8.56 -19.78 -4.35
C LYS A 104 7.98 -20.30 -3.04
N VAL A 105 8.87 -20.51 -2.08
CA VAL A 105 8.55 -20.94 -0.73
C VAL A 105 8.98 -19.88 0.28
N ASP A 106 8.21 -19.74 1.36
CA ASP A 106 8.50 -18.83 2.48
C ASP A 106 8.78 -17.37 2.05
N VAL A 107 8.01 -16.89 1.08
CA VAL A 107 8.17 -15.53 0.56
C VAL A 107 7.78 -14.52 1.62
N THR A 108 8.67 -13.54 1.83
CA THR A 108 8.41 -12.35 2.65
C THR A 108 8.72 -11.10 1.85
N ALA A 109 8.06 -10.00 2.22
CA ALA A 109 8.27 -8.70 1.60
C ALA A 109 8.23 -7.58 2.62
N GLU A 110 9.07 -6.57 2.40
CA GLU A 110 8.95 -5.29 3.09
C GLU A 110 8.31 -4.28 2.13
N LEU A 111 7.29 -3.59 2.63
CA LEU A 111 6.51 -2.63 1.86
C LEU A 111 6.42 -1.31 2.63
N GLU A 112 6.89 -0.24 1.99
CA GLU A 112 6.83 1.11 2.55
C GLU A 112 6.02 2.04 1.63
N ILE A 113 4.91 2.58 2.12
CA ILE A 113 4.01 3.44 1.35
C ILE A 113 3.90 4.81 2.01
N ASN A 114 4.16 5.85 1.24
CA ASN A 114 3.89 7.23 1.65
C ASN A 114 2.38 7.48 1.74
N LEU A 115 1.93 8.00 2.87
CA LEU A 115 0.54 8.36 3.15
C LEU A 115 0.41 9.88 3.30
N PHE A 116 -0.36 10.49 2.41
CA PHE A 116 -0.66 11.92 2.42
C PHE A 116 -2.06 12.15 2.99
N ILE A 117 -2.20 13.12 3.89
CA ILE A 117 -3.49 13.52 4.43
C ILE A 117 -4.37 14.07 3.30
N ASP A 118 -5.61 13.59 3.18
CA ASP A 118 -6.56 14.11 2.20
C ASP A 118 -7.23 15.40 2.73
N PRO A 119 -6.93 16.58 2.17
CA PRO A 119 -7.46 17.84 2.69
C PRO A 119 -8.98 17.98 2.50
N LYS A 120 -9.60 17.22 1.58
CA LYS A 120 -11.05 17.34 1.31
C LYS A 120 -11.88 16.93 2.51
N LEU A 121 -11.39 16.00 3.33
CA LEU A 121 -12.11 15.51 4.50
C LEU A 121 -11.98 16.42 5.73
N TYR A 122 -10.94 17.24 5.78
CA TYR A 122 -10.74 18.21 6.86
C TYR A 122 -11.32 19.59 6.56
N LYS A 123 -11.76 19.83 5.31
CA LYS A 123 -12.32 21.12 4.87
C LYS A 123 -13.74 21.41 5.38
N LEU A 124 -14.40 20.45 6.05
CA LEU A 124 -15.74 20.65 6.62
C LEU A 124 -15.75 21.53 7.90
N MET A 125 -14.60 22.02 8.35
CA MET A 125 -14.50 23.07 9.36
C MET A 125 -14.14 24.42 8.70
N GLU A 126 -15.07 25.00 7.94
CA GLU A 126 -14.92 26.38 7.49
C GLU A 126 -15.07 27.33 8.68
N ILE A 127 -14.02 28.14 8.92
CA ILE A 127 -14.07 29.29 9.82
C ILE A 127 -15.00 30.32 9.18
N LYS A 128 -16.15 30.58 9.82
CA LYS A 128 -16.91 31.80 9.56
C LYS A 128 -16.09 32.97 10.12
N LEU A 129 -15.64 33.86 9.23
CA LEU A 129 -15.18 35.20 9.60
C LEU A 129 -16.37 36.02 10.16
#